data_AF-A0A2U3LKI6-F1
#
_entry.id   AF-A0A2U3LKI6-F1
#
_cell.length_a   1.000
_cell.length_b   1.000
_cell.length_c   1.000
_cell.angle_alpha   90.00
_cell.angle_beta   90.00
_cell.angle_gamma   90.00
#
_symmetry.space_group_name_H-M   'P 1'
#
loop_
_entity.id
_entity.type
_entity.pdbx_description
1 polymer ?
#
loop_
_entity_poly.entity_id
_entity_poly.type
_entity_poly.pdbx_seq_one_letter_code
_entity_poly.pdbx_strand_id
1 'polypeptide(L)'
;MDDGGDAGGPFAGGMVLNGSAGTIQNSQCSVNGVGSSAVKSGNGLTLTLNITFKAALAGNRVVWVAGRDGAGGNNTDWQAMGTTTVQ
;
A
#
# COMPACT_ATOMS: atom_id res chain seq x y z
N MET A 1 11.62 -4.16 -17.80
CA MET A 1 11.96 -5.52 -17.33
C MET A 1 12.04 -5.40 -15.81
N ASP A 2 11.00 -5.48 -15.00
CA ASP A 2 9.64 -6.02 -15.01
C ASP A 2 8.71 -4.94 -14.43
N ASP A 3 7.75 -4.44 -15.22
CA ASP A 3 6.77 -3.41 -14.81
C ASP A 3 5.37 -4.03 -14.58
N GLY A 4 5.33 -5.26 -14.06
CA GLY A 4 4.10 -6.02 -13.76
C GLY A 4 3.66 -5.97 -12.29
N GLY A 5 4.26 -5.12 -11.46
CA GLY A 5 3.95 -5.07 -10.03
C GLY A 5 4.99 -5.68 -9.11
N ASP A 6 6.19 -5.99 -9.60
CA ASP A 6 7.28 -6.41 -8.74
C ASP A 6 7.77 -5.19 -7.94
N ALA A 7 7.33 -5.12 -6.69
CA ALA A 7 7.88 -4.18 -5.71
C ALA A 7 9.32 -4.60 -5.42
N GLY A 8 10.27 -4.25 -6.29
CA GLY A 8 11.70 -4.62 -6.21
C GLY A 8 12.46 -4.09 -4.99
N GLY A 9 11.75 -3.55 -4.00
CA GLY A 9 12.28 -3.32 -2.65
C GLY A 9 12.00 -4.53 -1.75
N PRO A 10 12.48 -4.54 -0.49
CA PRO A 10 12.10 -5.58 0.46
C PRO A 10 10.58 -5.54 0.70
N PHE A 11 9.86 -6.42 0.01
CA PHE A 11 8.43 -6.62 0.19
C PHE A 11 8.18 -7.08 1.63
N ALA A 12 7.42 -6.29 2.38
CA ALA A 12 7.16 -6.57 3.79
C ALA A 12 6.14 -7.70 4.01
N GLY A 13 5.54 -8.25 2.94
CA GLY A 13 4.47 -9.25 2.98
C GLY A 13 3.08 -8.69 2.64
N GLY A 14 2.06 -9.48 2.93
CA GLY A 14 0.65 -9.07 2.83
C GLY A 14 0.01 -8.91 4.22
N MET A 15 -1.01 -8.05 4.32
CA MET A 15 -1.80 -7.87 5.53
C MET A 15 -3.29 -7.81 5.18
N VAL A 16 -4.12 -8.52 5.95
CA VAL A 16 -5.57 -8.43 5.85
C VAL A 16 -6.05 -7.20 6.63
N LEU A 17 -6.85 -6.34 5.99
CA LEU A 17 -7.49 -5.18 6.61
C LEU A 17 -8.92 -5.52 7.08
N ASN A 18 -9.48 -4.71 7.98
CA ASN A 18 -10.82 -4.87 8.57
C ASN A 18 -10.99 -6.12 9.46
N GLY A 19 -10.11 -6.30 10.44
CA GLY A 19 -10.20 -7.44 11.37
C GLY A 19 -8.86 -7.91 11.91
N SER A 20 -7.76 -7.34 11.42
CA SER A 20 -6.42 -7.59 11.92
C SER A 20 -5.86 -6.37 12.66
N ALA A 21 -5.27 -6.61 13.83
CA ALA A 21 -4.45 -5.64 14.56
C ALA A 21 -2.94 -5.77 14.20
N GLY A 22 -2.62 -6.53 13.14
CA GLY A 22 -1.25 -6.74 12.71
C GLY A 22 -0.56 -5.45 12.24
N THR A 23 0.76 -5.44 12.28
CA THR A 23 1.58 -4.38 11.68
C THR A 23 2.51 -5.01 10.66
N ILE A 24 2.58 -4.41 9.49
CA ILE A 24 3.53 -4.77 8.43
C ILE A 24 4.54 -3.63 8.27
N GLN A 25 5.83 -3.94 8.19
CA GLN A 25 6.87 -2.91 8.16
C GLN A 25 8.13 -3.35 7.42
N ASN A 26 8.85 -2.38 6.89
CA ASN A 26 10.21 -2.55 6.36
C ASN A 26 11.13 -1.43 6.90
N SER A 27 12.33 -1.27 6.32
CA SER A 27 13.29 -0.22 6.70
C SER A 27 12.81 1.21 6.42
N GLN A 28 11.76 1.40 5.61
CA GLN A 28 11.30 2.69 5.12
C GLN A 28 9.99 3.15 5.77
N CYS A 29 9.07 2.24 6.10
CA CYS A 29 7.79 2.57 6.72
C CYS A 29 7.19 1.39 7.50
N SER A 30 6.13 1.67 8.26
CA SER A 30 5.26 0.68 8.88
C SER A 30 3.80 1.03 8.62
N VAL A 31 2.96 0.03 8.39
CA VAL A 31 1.50 0.16 8.26
C VAL A 31 0.84 -0.62 9.38
N ASN A 32 0.00 0.06 10.16
CA ASN A 32 -0.74 -0.56 11.26
C ASN A 32 -2.15 -0.94 10.79
N GLY A 33 -2.57 -2.19 11.01
CA GLY A 33 -3.92 -2.66 10.73
C GLY A 33 -4.99 -1.93 11.55
N VAL A 34 -4.67 -1.51 12.77
CA VAL A 34 -5.54 -0.66 13.60
C VAL A 34 -5.60 0.75 13.02
N GLY A 35 -6.82 1.19 12.69
CA GLY A 35 -7.05 2.46 12.01
C GLY A 35 -6.86 2.41 10.49
N SER A 36 -6.47 1.25 9.94
CA SER A 36 -6.53 0.99 8.50
C SER A 36 -7.83 0.27 8.13
N SER A 37 -8.36 0.54 6.95
CA SER A 37 -9.56 -0.11 6.44
C SER A 37 -9.58 -0.22 4.91
N ALA A 38 -10.30 -1.22 4.42
CA ALA A 38 -10.54 -1.43 2.99
C ALA A 38 -12.04 -1.65 2.77
N VAL A 39 -12.73 -0.68 2.19
CA VAL A 39 -14.18 -0.74 1.96
C VAL A 39 -14.45 -0.81 0.48
N LYS A 40 -15.09 -1.89 0.03
CA LYS A 40 -15.51 -2.06 -1.37
C LYS A 40 -16.96 -1.59 -1.53
N SER A 41 -17.22 -0.80 -2.58
CA SER A 41 -18.56 -0.42 -3.02
C SER A 41 -18.64 -0.51 -4.54
N GLY A 42 -19.45 -1.45 -5.05
CA GLY A 42 -19.48 -1.79 -6.48
C GLY A 42 -18.09 -2.19 -6.99
N ASN A 43 -17.58 -1.45 -7.97
CA ASN A 43 -16.23 -1.62 -8.52
C ASN A 43 -15.17 -0.70 -7.87
N GLY A 44 -15.57 0.16 -6.92
CA GLY A 44 -14.66 1.04 -6.19
C GLY A 44 -14.14 0.37 -4.91
N LEU A 45 -12.84 0.54 -4.64
CA LEU A 45 -12.22 0.20 -3.37
C LEU A 45 -11.70 1.47 -2.70
N THR A 46 -12.24 1.79 -1.53
CA THR A 46 -11.72 2.86 -0.68
C THR A 46 -10.76 2.25 0.33
N LEU A 47 -9.49 2.67 0.25
CA LEU A 47 -8.42 2.19 1.12
C LEU A 47 -7.96 3.31 2.04
N THR A 48 -8.02 3.08 3.34
CA THR A 48 -7.46 3.94 4.38
C THR A 48 -6.32 3.21 5.05
N LEU A 49 -5.11 3.80 5.05
CA LEU A 49 -3.93 3.20 5.66
C LEU A 49 -3.36 4.11 6.75
N ASN A 50 -3.11 3.52 7.91
CA ASN A 50 -2.37 4.13 9.00
C ASN A 50 -0.88 3.86 8.81
N ILE A 51 -0.20 4.78 8.12
CA ILE A 51 1.21 4.65 7.72
C ILE A 51 2.09 5.55 8.59
N THR A 52 3.14 4.96 9.15
CA THR A 52 4.25 5.69 9.79
C THR A 52 5.47 5.61 8.91
N PHE A 53 5.93 6.76 8.42
CA PHE A 53 7.15 6.85 7.61
C PHE A 53 8.39 6.94 8.50
N LYS A 54 9.49 6.32 8.07
CA LYS A 54 10.81 6.41 8.71
C LYS A 54 11.68 7.42 7.94
N ALA A 55 12.73 7.93 8.58
CA ALA A 55 13.64 8.91 7.98
C ALA A 55 14.26 8.46 6.64
N ALA A 56 14.39 7.15 6.42
CA ALA A 56 14.85 6.59 5.15
C ALA A 56 13.94 6.94 3.94
N LEU A 57 12.68 7.33 4.17
CA LEU A 57 11.73 7.79 3.15
C LEU A 57 11.48 9.31 3.19
N ALA A 58 12.33 10.08 3.87
CA ALA A 58 12.21 11.55 3.94
C ALA A 58 12.16 12.21 2.55
N GLY A 59 11.55 13.39 2.48
CA GLY A 59 11.33 14.16 1.26
C GLY A 59 9.95 13.98 0.64
N ASN A 60 9.76 14.54 -0.55
CA ASN A 60 8.51 14.45 -1.31
C ASN A 60 8.44 13.10 -2.05
N ARG A 61 7.38 12.34 -1.80
CA ARG A 61 7.21 10.98 -2.31
C ARG A 61 5.85 10.85 -2.98
N VAL A 62 5.82 10.27 -4.17
CA VAL A 62 4.58 9.89 -4.83
C VAL A 62 4.17 8.52 -4.30
N VAL A 63 2.91 8.40 -3.89
CA VAL A 63 2.29 7.14 -3.47
C VAL A 63 1.63 6.51 -4.68
N TRP A 64 2.11 5.32 -5.04
CA TRP A 64 1.58 4.52 -6.13
C TRP A 64 0.80 3.34 -5.56
N VAL A 65 -0.35 3.02 -6.17
CA VAL A 65 -1.20 1.90 -5.75
C VAL A 65 -1.65 1.13 -6.98
N ALA A 66 -1.64 -0.19 -6.90
CA ALA A 66 -2.24 -1.09 -7.88
C ALA A 66 -3.21 -2.04 -7.17
N GLY A 67 -4.38 -2.26 -7.76
CA GLY A 67 -5.35 -3.26 -7.34
C GLY A 67 -5.34 -4.44 -8.31
N ARG A 68 -5.22 -5.65 -7.79
CA ARG A 68 -5.30 -6.91 -8.55
C ARG A 68 -6.38 -7.80 -7.96
N ASP A 69 -7.15 -8.49 -8.80
CA ASP A 69 -8.08 -9.50 -8.31
C ASP A 69 -7.36 -10.80 -7.91
N GLY A 70 -8.00 -11.64 -7.10
CA GLY A 70 -7.41 -12.87 -6.56
C GLY A 70 -7.11 -13.96 -7.61
N ALA A 71 -7.77 -13.94 -8.78
CA ALA A 71 -7.47 -14.81 -9.90
C ALA A 71 -6.38 -14.24 -10.83
N GLY A 72 -5.93 -13.01 -10.58
CA GLY A 72 -4.79 -12.37 -11.25
C GLY A 72 -5.05 -11.81 -12.65
N GLY A 73 -6.27 -11.96 -13.19
CA GLY A 73 -6.61 -11.59 -14.56
C GLY A 73 -6.89 -10.10 -14.78
N ASN A 74 -7.25 -9.36 -13.73
CA ASN A 74 -7.52 -7.93 -13.74
C ASN A 74 -6.51 -7.21 -12.85
N ASN A 75 -5.95 -6.14 -13.39
CA ASN A 75 -5.04 -5.24 -12.73
C ASN A 75 -5.42 -3.81 -13.09
N THR A 76 -5.31 -2.88 -12.15
CA THR A 76 -5.43 -1.44 -12.45
C THR A 76 -4.13 -0.85 -12.98
N ASP A 77 -3.05 -1.64 -12.97
CA ASP A 77 -1.67 -1.17 -13.03
C ASP A 77 -1.37 -0.17 -11.91
N TRP A 78 -0.12 0.31 -11.85
CA TRP A 78 0.27 1.31 -10.85
C TRP A 78 -0.34 2.67 -11.18
N GLN A 79 -1.16 3.17 -10.27
CA GLN A 79 -1.79 4.47 -10.35
C GLN A 79 -1.17 5.41 -9.30
N ALA A 80 -0.87 6.65 -9.67
CA ALA A 80 -0.42 7.66 -8.72
C ALA A 80 -1.63 8.16 -7.92
N MET A 81 -1.68 7.83 -6.63
CA MET A 81 -2.83 8.12 -5.77
C MET A 81 -2.61 9.30 -4.83
N GLY A 82 -1.40 9.85 -4.77
CA GLY A 82 -1.12 11.06 -4.00
C GLY A 82 0.37 11.33 -3.80
N THR A 83 0.65 12.39 -3.05
CA THR A 83 2.01 12.74 -2.61
C THR A 83 2.05 12.90 -1.11
N THR A 84 3.12 12.45 -0.48
CA THR A 84 3.40 12.68 0.93
C THR A 84 4.76 13.35 1.08
N THR A 85 4.81 14.35 1.97
CA THR A 85 6.07 14.97 2.38
C THR A 85 6.40 14.43 3.77
N VAL A 86 7.50 13.69 3.87
CA VAL A 86 8.03 13.19 5.14
C VAL A 86 9.18 14.11 5.52
N GLN A 87 9.06 14.81 6.66
CA GLN A 87 10.09 15.72 7.17
C GLN A 87 10.96 15.05 8.23
#